data_AF-A0AAP0MBF4-F1
#
_entry.id   AF-A0AAP0MBF4-F1
#
_cell.length_a   1.000
_cell.length_b   1.000
_cell.length_c   1.000
_cell.angle_alpha   90.00
_cell.angle_beta   90.00
_cell.angle_gamma   90.00
#
_symmetry.space_group_name_H-M   'P 1'
#
loop_
_entity.id
_entity.type
_entity.pdbx_description
1 polymer ?
#
loop_
_entity_poly.entity_id
_entity_poly.type
_entity_poly.pdbx_seq_one_letter_code
_entity_poly.pdbx_strand_id
1 'polypeptide(L)'
;MADLYALDFDGVLCDSCGESSLSAVKAAKVRWPGLFDGVDSVIEDWIVDQMHILRPVVETGYENLLLVRLLLEMRMPSIRKSSVSEGLTVEGILENWSKIKPVIMEDWTENRDALVDLFGKVRDEWMDKDLTTWIGANRFYPGIPDALKFASSRIYIVTTKQSRFADALLRELAGVTIPPDRIYGLGTGPKVEVLKQLQKKPELQGMTLHFVEDRLATLRNVIKEPELDGWNLYLVALVAKVDQLEQVTGDTTLRKRGKKQQAFLGFSSFNSQTSVES
;
A
#
# COMPACT_ATOMS: atom_id res chain seq x y z
N MET A 1 9.42 29.84 4.56
CA MET A 1 9.70 28.99 3.37
C MET A 1 8.47 28.12 3.19
N ALA A 2 7.95 27.97 1.96
CA ALA A 2 6.74 27.16 1.75
C ALA A 2 7.09 25.66 1.72
N ASP A 3 6.17 24.81 2.15
CA ASP A 3 6.37 23.36 2.24
C ASP A 3 5.70 22.62 1.08
N LEU A 4 6.38 21.59 0.57
CA LEU A 4 5.84 20.61 -0.36
C LEU A 4 5.81 19.24 0.31
N TYR A 5 4.66 18.57 0.23
CA TYR A 5 4.48 17.19 0.68
C TYR A 5 4.20 16.29 -0.51
N ALA A 6 5.13 15.37 -0.78
CA ALA A 6 4.92 14.20 -1.61
C ALA A 6 4.46 13.04 -0.70
N LEU A 7 3.22 12.62 -0.85
CA LEU A 7 2.57 11.66 0.03
C LEU A 7 2.36 10.36 -0.74
N ASP A 8 2.78 9.22 -0.20
CA ASP A 8 2.17 7.97 -0.64
C ASP A 8 0.67 7.97 -0.33
N PHE A 9 -0.09 7.15 -1.04
CA PHE A 9 -1.52 7.06 -0.86
C PHE A 9 -1.90 5.96 0.13
N ASP A 10 -1.67 4.71 -0.24
CA ASP A 10 -2.07 3.55 0.56
C ASP A 10 -1.08 3.36 1.71
N GLY A 11 -1.55 3.37 2.96
CA GLY A 11 -0.69 3.27 4.16
C GLY A 11 -0.27 4.60 4.78
N VAL A 12 -0.45 5.72 4.06
CA VAL A 12 -0.22 7.09 4.57
C VAL A 12 -1.52 7.87 4.67
N LEU A 13 -2.33 7.87 3.60
CA LEU A 13 -3.59 8.60 3.55
C LEU A 13 -4.79 7.69 3.74
N CYS A 14 -4.77 6.56 3.03
CA CYS A 14 -5.88 5.63 2.94
C CYS A 14 -5.47 4.24 3.43
N ASP A 15 -6.34 3.62 4.21
CA ASP A 15 -6.42 2.18 4.36
C ASP A 15 -7.30 1.63 3.22
N SER A 16 -6.64 1.13 2.18
CA SER A 16 -7.31 0.44 1.07
C SER A 16 -7.23 -1.09 1.21
N CYS A 17 -6.84 -1.62 2.38
CA CYS A 17 -6.59 -3.04 2.53
C CYS A 17 -7.85 -3.85 2.24
N GLY A 18 -8.99 -3.47 2.84
CA GLY A 18 -10.29 -4.11 2.60
C GLY A 18 -10.65 -4.18 1.11
N GLU A 19 -10.69 -3.03 0.42
CA GLU A 19 -10.97 -2.98 -1.03
C GLU A 19 -9.98 -3.80 -1.86
N SER A 20 -8.68 -3.69 -1.57
CA SER A 20 -7.63 -4.37 -2.35
C SER A 20 -7.69 -5.89 -2.18
N SER A 21 -8.00 -6.39 -0.99
CA SER A 21 -8.19 -7.81 -0.71
C SER A 21 -9.42 -8.37 -1.42
N LEU A 22 -10.57 -7.69 -1.33
CA LEU A 22 -11.79 -8.10 -2.02
C LEU A 22 -11.62 -8.09 -3.54
N SER A 23 -10.96 -7.06 -4.07
CA SER A 23 -10.64 -6.99 -5.50
C SER A 23 -9.68 -8.10 -5.93
N ALA A 24 -8.74 -8.50 -5.08
CA ALA A 24 -7.81 -9.57 -5.36
C ALA A 24 -8.49 -10.94 -5.39
N VAL A 25 -9.43 -11.20 -4.48
CA VAL A 25 -10.27 -12.42 -4.53
C VAL A 25 -11.09 -12.46 -5.81
N LYS A 26 -11.76 -11.35 -6.18
CA LYS A 26 -12.49 -11.24 -7.45
C LYS A 26 -11.59 -11.50 -8.66
N ALA A 27 -10.40 -10.89 -8.70
CA ALA A 27 -9.45 -11.07 -9.79
C ALA A 27 -8.87 -12.48 -9.85
N ALA A 28 -8.58 -13.10 -8.70
CA ALA A 28 -8.09 -14.48 -8.62
C ALA A 28 -9.12 -15.47 -9.15
N LYS A 29 -10.42 -15.28 -8.85
CA LYS A 29 -11.52 -16.08 -9.42
C LYS A 29 -11.60 -15.98 -10.94
N VAL A 30 -11.36 -14.79 -11.50
CA VAL A 30 -11.29 -14.59 -12.97
C VAL A 30 -10.06 -15.26 -13.56
N ARG A 31 -8.91 -15.16 -12.90
CA ARG A 31 -7.63 -15.67 -13.41
C ARG A 31 -7.52 -17.19 -13.34
N TRP A 32 -8.02 -17.78 -12.26
CA TRP A 32 -7.86 -19.20 -11.93
C TRP A 32 -9.19 -19.85 -11.48
N PRO A 33 -10.24 -19.82 -12.32
CA PRO A 33 -11.59 -20.24 -11.91
C PRO A 33 -11.63 -21.64 -11.30
N GLY A 34 -10.94 -22.62 -11.89
CA GLY A 34 -10.93 -24.01 -11.39
C GLY A 34 -10.21 -24.20 -10.04
N LEU A 35 -9.41 -23.23 -9.56
CA LEU A 35 -8.85 -23.30 -8.21
C LEU A 35 -9.85 -22.89 -7.14
N PHE A 36 -10.92 -22.18 -7.54
CA PHE A 36 -11.98 -21.73 -6.65
C PHE A 36 -13.15 -22.72 -6.56
N ASP A 37 -13.06 -23.88 -7.23
CA ASP A 37 -14.03 -24.95 -7.09
C ASP A 37 -14.00 -25.50 -5.65
N GLY A 38 -15.13 -25.40 -4.95
CA GLY A 38 -15.25 -25.83 -3.55
C GLY A 38 -14.72 -24.82 -2.53
N VAL A 39 -14.39 -23.59 -2.95
CA VAL A 39 -14.10 -22.48 -2.03
C VAL A 39 -15.42 -21.91 -1.53
N ASP A 40 -15.64 -22.01 -0.22
CA ASP A 40 -16.79 -21.42 0.45
C ASP A 40 -16.47 -20.03 1.03
N SER A 41 -17.49 -19.37 1.57
CA SER A 41 -17.33 -18.04 2.19
C SER A 41 -16.39 -18.06 3.39
N VAL A 42 -16.28 -19.17 4.12
CA VAL A 42 -15.41 -19.27 5.30
C VAL A 42 -13.94 -19.21 4.88
N ILE A 43 -13.58 -19.87 3.77
CA ILE A 43 -12.23 -19.79 3.21
C ILE A 43 -11.96 -18.39 2.66
N GLU A 44 -12.92 -17.77 1.96
CA GLU A 44 -12.75 -16.41 1.45
C GLU A 44 -12.56 -15.38 2.56
N ASP A 45 -13.38 -15.43 3.61
CA ASP A 45 -13.27 -14.55 4.77
C ASP A 45 -11.90 -14.73 5.44
N TRP A 46 -11.45 -15.99 5.62
CA TRP A 46 -10.13 -16.25 6.16
C TRP A 46 -9.00 -15.68 5.28
N ILE A 47 -9.10 -15.80 3.94
CA ILE A 47 -8.13 -15.20 3.03
C ILE A 47 -8.10 -13.68 3.23
N VAL A 48 -9.27 -13.03 3.26
CA VAL A 48 -9.36 -11.57 3.46
C VAL A 48 -8.74 -11.16 4.79
N ASP A 49 -8.96 -11.92 5.86
CA ASP A 49 -8.32 -11.69 7.17
C ASP A 49 -6.80 -11.80 7.09
N GLN A 50 -6.27 -12.84 6.44
CA GLN A 50 -4.81 -12.99 6.29
C GLN A 50 -4.20 -11.90 5.42
N MET A 51 -4.93 -11.39 4.43
CA MET A 51 -4.46 -10.29 3.59
C MET A 51 -4.24 -9.00 4.39
N HIS A 52 -5.00 -8.76 5.47
CA HIS A 52 -4.74 -7.62 6.37
C HIS A 52 -3.39 -7.76 7.09
N ILE A 53 -3.05 -8.98 7.50
CA ILE A 53 -1.75 -9.29 8.11
C ILE A 53 -0.63 -9.13 7.09
N LEU A 54 -0.83 -9.59 5.85
CA LEU A 54 0.16 -9.59 4.77
C LEU A 54 0.31 -8.24 4.06
N ARG A 55 -0.53 -7.25 4.34
CA ARG A 55 -0.46 -5.91 3.76
C ARG A 55 0.95 -5.29 3.76
N PRO A 56 1.80 -5.45 4.79
CA PRO A 56 3.14 -4.87 4.81
C PRO A 56 4.08 -5.36 3.70
N VAL A 57 3.88 -6.56 3.16
CA VAL A 57 4.77 -7.08 2.10
C VAL A 57 4.42 -6.57 0.71
N VAL A 58 3.18 -6.11 0.52
CA VAL A 58 2.63 -5.69 -0.78
C VAL A 58 3.27 -4.37 -1.24
N GLU A 59 3.94 -4.42 -2.40
CA GLU A 59 4.53 -3.24 -3.04
C GLU A 59 3.61 -2.62 -4.10
N THR A 60 2.98 -3.50 -4.88
CA THR A 60 2.15 -3.15 -6.02
C THR A 60 0.88 -3.98 -5.99
N GLY A 61 -0.21 -3.42 -6.51
CA GLY A 61 -1.55 -4.01 -6.36
C GLY A 61 -1.69 -5.45 -6.84
N TYR A 62 -0.98 -5.84 -7.90
CA TYR A 62 -1.07 -7.19 -8.47
C TYR A 62 -0.57 -8.29 -7.53
N GLU A 63 0.33 -7.94 -6.59
CA GLU A 63 0.87 -8.90 -5.62
C GLU A 63 -0.23 -9.46 -4.72
N ASN A 64 -1.34 -8.73 -4.53
CA ASN A 64 -2.48 -9.24 -3.78
C ASN A 64 -3.10 -10.49 -4.43
N LEU A 65 -3.12 -10.59 -5.77
CA LEU A 65 -3.63 -11.79 -6.46
C LEU A 65 -2.76 -13.00 -6.15
N LEU A 66 -1.44 -12.79 -6.11
CA LEU A 66 -0.48 -13.85 -5.81
C LEU A 66 -0.65 -14.34 -4.37
N LEU A 67 -0.83 -13.41 -3.43
CA LEU A 67 -1.07 -13.74 -2.02
C LEU A 67 -2.38 -14.51 -1.85
N VAL A 68 -3.47 -14.10 -2.50
CA VAL A 68 -4.75 -14.82 -2.47
C VAL A 68 -4.58 -16.27 -2.92
N ARG A 69 -3.91 -16.50 -4.07
CA ARG A 69 -3.69 -17.86 -4.55
C ARG A 69 -2.76 -18.66 -3.63
N LEU A 70 -1.70 -18.04 -3.11
CA LEU A 70 -0.77 -18.73 -2.20
C LEU A 70 -1.46 -19.16 -0.90
N LEU A 71 -2.28 -18.28 -0.31
CA LEU A 71 -3.10 -18.57 0.85
C LEU A 71 -4.10 -19.71 0.58
N LEU A 72 -4.66 -19.74 -0.63
CA LEU A 72 -5.56 -20.82 -1.04
C LEU A 72 -4.82 -22.16 -1.15
N GLU A 73 -3.64 -22.19 -1.78
CA GLU A 73 -2.79 -23.39 -1.87
C GLU A 73 -2.33 -23.88 -0.47
N MET A 74 -2.10 -22.97 0.48
CA MET A 74 -1.80 -23.33 1.88
C MET A 74 -2.99 -24.06 2.53
N ARG A 75 -4.21 -23.55 2.35
CA ARG A 75 -5.44 -24.10 2.92
C ARG A 75 -5.92 -25.37 2.25
N MET A 76 -5.70 -25.51 0.95
CA MET A 76 -6.24 -26.59 0.13
C MET A 76 -5.10 -27.38 -0.52
N PRO A 77 -4.62 -28.47 0.13
CA PRO A 77 -3.52 -29.27 -0.38
C PRO A 77 -3.74 -29.83 -1.80
N SER A 78 -4.99 -30.09 -2.17
CA SER A 78 -5.38 -30.68 -3.46
C SER A 78 -5.09 -29.78 -4.66
N ILE A 79 -4.99 -28.46 -4.46
CA ILE A 79 -4.77 -27.49 -5.56
C ILE A 79 -3.33 -26.96 -5.61
N ARG A 80 -2.46 -27.43 -4.70
CA ARG A 80 -1.08 -26.95 -4.61
C ARG A 80 -0.34 -27.19 -5.92
N LYS A 81 0.28 -26.12 -6.41
CA LYS A 81 1.17 -26.16 -7.57
C LYS A 81 2.52 -25.55 -7.24
N SER A 82 2.54 -24.55 -6.35
CA SER A 82 3.77 -23.89 -5.94
C SER A 82 4.66 -24.82 -5.13
N SER A 83 5.96 -24.76 -5.42
CA SER A 83 7.02 -25.48 -4.71
C SER A 83 7.24 -25.02 -3.27
N VAL A 84 6.63 -23.88 -2.89
CA VAL A 84 6.86 -23.21 -1.61
C VAL A 84 5.67 -23.25 -0.66
N SER A 85 4.50 -23.75 -1.07
CA SER A 85 3.28 -23.71 -0.24
C SER A 85 3.25 -24.75 0.88
N GLU A 86 3.98 -25.85 0.75
CA GLU A 86 3.99 -26.91 1.76
C GLU A 86 4.68 -26.44 3.05
N GLY A 87 3.96 -26.47 4.18
CA GLY A 87 4.48 -26.04 5.47
C GLY A 87 4.68 -24.52 5.61
N LEU A 88 4.32 -23.73 4.60
CA LEU A 88 4.41 -22.27 4.65
C LEU A 88 3.42 -21.70 5.66
N THR A 89 3.86 -20.71 6.42
CA THR A 89 3.01 -19.93 7.34
C THR A 89 2.88 -18.50 6.87
N VAL A 90 1.92 -17.76 7.44
CA VAL A 90 1.70 -16.33 7.15
C VAL A 90 2.92 -15.51 7.56
N GLU A 91 3.54 -15.85 8.70
CA GLU A 91 4.79 -15.25 9.16
C GLU A 91 5.94 -15.54 8.19
N GLY A 92 6.02 -16.77 7.67
CA GLY A 92 7.00 -17.13 6.65
C GLY A 92 6.88 -16.30 5.38
N ILE A 93 5.65 -15.95 4.98
CA ILE A 93 5.39 -15.02 3.88
C ILE A 93 5.87 -13.62 4.23
N LEU A 94 5.53 -13.10 5.42
CA LEU A 94 5.95 -11.77 5.88
C LEU A 94 7.46 -11.58 5.82
N GLU A 95 8.22 -12.59 6.24
CA GLU A 95 9.68 -12.55 6.31
C GLU A 95 10.36 -12.74 4.95
N ASN A 96 9.74 -13.52 4.05
CA ASN A 96 10.41 -14.01 2.84
C ASN A 96 9.70 -13.67 1.53
N TRP A 97 8.73 -12.75 1.52
CA TRP A 97 7.95 -12.42 0.32
C TRP A 97 8.80 -12.10 -0.92
N SER A 98 9.90 -11.37 -0.75
CA SER A 98 10.81 -11.01 -1.85
C SER A 98 11.47 -12.22 -2.52
N LYS A 99 11.62 -13.33 -1.80
CA LYS A 99 12.15 -14.60 -2.30
C LYS A 99 11.03 -15.52 -2.82
N ILE A 100 9.87 -15.50 -2.17
CA ILE A 100 8.71 -16.32 -2.54
C ILE A 100 8.09 -15.85 -3.86
N LYS A 101 7.88 -14.54 -4.01
CA LYS A 101 7.23 -13.94 -5.18
C LYS A 101 7.82 -14.38 -6.53
N PRO A 102 9.14 -14.31 -6.79
CA PRO A 102 9.68 -14.75 -8.07
C PRO A 102 9.45 -16.24 -8.33
N VAL A 103 9.52 -17.10 -7.30
CA VAL A 103 9.30 -18.54 -7.43
C VAL A 103 7.87 -18.84 -7.84
N ILE A 104 6.87 -18.27 -7.15
CA ILE A 104 5.46 -18.53 -7.49
C ILE A 104 5.07 -17.94 -8.84
N MET A 105 5.66 -16.81 -9.24
CA MET A 105 5.46 -16.24 -10.59
C MET A 105 5.93 -17.22 -11.68
N GLU A 106 7.06 -17.90 -11.45
CA GLU A 106 7.59 -18.92 -12.35
C GLU A 106 6.76 -20.22 -12.32
N ASP A 107 6.52 -20.78 -11.13
CA ASP A 107 5.73 -22.01 -10.93
C ASP A 107 4.33 -21.91 -11.56
N TRP A 108 3.73 -20.73 -11.48
CA TRP A 108 2.41 -20.45 -12.02
C TRP A 108 2.42 -19.93 -13.45
N THR A 109 3.60 -19.65 -14.01
CA THR A 109 3.80 -19.12 -15.36
C THR A 109 3.01 -17.82 -15.58
N GLU A 110 3.09 -16.93 -14.58
CA GLU A 110 2.34 -15.67 -14.59
C GLU A 110 3.16 -14.52 -15.19
N ASN A 111 2.43 -13.55 -15.75
CA ASN A 111 3.00 -12.32 -16.28
C ASN A 111 2.57 -11.13 -15.43
N ARG A 112 3.53 -10.31 -15.00
CA ARG A 112 3.28 -9.15 -14.15
C ARG A 112 2.26 -8.18 -14.76
N ASP A 113 2.44 -7.82 -16.02
CA ASP A 113 1.62 -6.78 -16.66
C ASP A 113 0.18 -7.27 -16.86
N ALA A 114 0.01 -8.54 -17.24
CA ALA A 114 -1.31 -9.17 -17.31
C ALA A 114 -2.04 -9.17 -15.96
N LEU A 115 -1.33 -9.42 -14.85
CA LEU A 115 -1.92 -9.37 -13.50
C LEU A 115 -2.25 -7.93 -13.06
N VAL A 116 -1.41 -6.96 -13.41
CA VAL A 116 -1.66 -5.54 -13.17
C VAL A 116 -2.93 -5.09 -13.91
N ASP A 117 -3.05 -5.44 -15.18
CA ASP A 117 -4.19 -5.08 -16.02
C ASP A 117 -5.48 -5.73 -15.52
N LEU A 118 -5.43 -7.03 -15.18
CA LEU A 118 -6.58 -7.73 -14.62
C LEU A 118 -7.03 -7.12 -13.29
N PHE A 119 -6.09 -6.82 -12.40
CA PHE A 119 -6.42 -6.20 -11.11
C PHE A 119 -7.05 -4.81 -11.28
N GLY A 120 -6.50 -4.00 -12.20
CA GLY A 120 -7.10 -2.71 -12.55
C GLY A 120 -8.52 -2.86 -13.09
N LYS A 121 -8.71 -3.76 -14.06
CA LYS A 121 -10.01 -4.00 -14.71
C LYS A 121 -11.10 -4.43 -13.73
N VAL A 122 -10.81 -5.34 -12.80
CA VAL A 122 -11.80 -5.79 -11.80
C VAL A 122 -12.25 -4.66 -10.89
N ARG A 123 -11.34 -3.73 -10.58
CA ARG A 123 -11.64 -2.54 -9.77
C ARG A 123 -12.47 -1.53 -10.55
N ASP A 124 -12.12 -1.30 -11.81
CA ASP A 124 -12.91 -0.46 -12.72
C ASP A 124 -14.34 -1.00 -12.86
N GLU A 125 -14.49 -2.30 -13.12
CA GLU A 125 -15.81 -2.93 -13.22
C GLU A 125 -16.62 -2.84 -11.92
N TRP A 126 -15.95 -2.88 -10.76
CA TRP A 126 -16.64 -2.69 -9.48
C TRP A 126 -17.09 -1.23 -9.33
N MET A 127 -16.23 -0.26 -9.62
CA MET A 127 -16.60 1.16 -9.59
C MET A 127 -17.76 1.48 -10.54
N ASP A 128 -17.76 0.92 -11.75
CA ASP A 128 -18.81 1.14 -12.75
C ASP A 128 -20.15 0.54 -12.34
N LYS A 129 -20.13 -0.63 -11.69
CA LYS A 129 -21.36 -1.33 -11.26
C LYS A 129 -21.92 -0.77 -9.96
N ASP A 130 -21.06 -0.44 -9.02
CA ASP A 130 -21.44 -0.04 -7.67
C ASP A 130 -20.32 0.76 -6.99
N LEU A 131 -20.23 2.03 -7.36
CA LEU A 131 -19.28 2.97 -6.78
C LEU A 131 -19.44 3.08 -5.27
N THR A 132 -20.68 3.01 -4.75
CA THR A 132 -20.94 3.17 -3.32
C THR A 132 -20.29 2.05 -2.51
N THR A 133 -20.43 0.79 -2.92
CA THR A 133 -19.79 -0.32 -2.21
C THR A 133 -18.27 -0.35 -2.42
N TRP A 134 -17.78 0.09 -3.58
CA TRP A 134 -16.33 0.25 -3.79
C TRP A 134 -15.73 1.32 -2.87
N ILE A 135 -16.36 2.49 -2.76
CA ILE A 135 -15.96 3.55 -1.83
C ILE A 135 -16.05 3.08 -0.38
N GLY A 136 -17.15 2.41 -0.01
CA GLY A 136 -17.36 1.88 1.35
C GLY A 136 -16.36 0.82 1.80
N ALA A 137 -15.65 0.18 0.86
CA ALA A 137 -14.58 -0.77 1.15
C ALA A 137 -13.21 -0.09 1.43
N ASN A 138 -13.14 1.24 1.35
CA ASN A 138 -11.95 2.03 1.64
C ASN A 138 -12.19 2.96 2.82
N ARG A 139 -11.12 3.34 3.51
CA ARG A 139 -11.19 4.28 4.63
C ARG A 139 -9.96 5.17 4.69
N PHE A 140 -10.13 6.48 4.81
CA PHE A 140 -9.04 7.37 5.17
C PHE A 140 -8.68 7.24 6.65
N TYR A 141 -7.39 7.35 6.98
CA TYR A 141 -6.99 7.39 8.38
C TYR A 141 -7.59 8.62 9.08
N PRO A 142 -7.96 8.50 10.38
CA PRO A 142 -8.55 9.62 11.12
C PRO A 142 -7.73 10.89 11.02
N GLY A 143 -8.40 12.02 10.74
CA GLY A 143 -7.77 13.34 10.62
C GLY A 143 -7.10 13.63 9.27
N ILE A 144 -6.86 12.63 8.41
CA ILE A 144 -6.27 12.87 7.08
C ILE A 144 -7.18 13.72 6.18
N PRO A 145 -8.50 13.48 6.07
CA PRO A 145 -9.37 14.32 5.24
C PRO A 145 -9.28 15.81 5.61
N ASP A 146 -9.35 16.13 6.90
CA ASP A 146 -9.23 17.50 7.39
C ASP A 146 -7.83 18.07 7.13
N ALA A 147 -6.78 17.28 7.39
CA ALA A 147 -5.41 17.70 7.13
C ALA A 147 -5.19 18.05 5.65
N LEU A 148 -5.72 17.25 4.72
CA LEU A 148 -5.66 17.52 3.28
C LEU A 148 -6.46 18.77 2.90
N LYS A 149 -7.67 18.93 3.47
CA LYS A 149 -8.57 20.05 3.17
C LYS A 149 -8.04 21.40 3.65
N PHE A 150 -7.39 21.43 4.80
CA PHE A 150 -6.89 22.65 5.43
C PHE A 150 -5.39 22.90 5.20
N ALA A 151 -4.71 22.03 4.44
CA ALA A 151 -3.31 22.21 4.12
C ALA A 151 -3.09 23.50 3.29
N SER A 152 -2.19 24.36 3.79
CA SER A 152 -1.64 25.49 3.03
C SER A 152 -0.42 25.09 2.19
N SER A 153 0.14 23.90 2.45
CA SER A 153 1.30 23.32 1.77
C SER A 153 0.95 22.82 0.35
N ARG A 154 1.96 22.71 -0.51
CA ARG A 154 1.78 22.09 -1.83
C ARG A 154 1.74 20.57 -1.69
N ILE A 155 0.62 19.95 -2.03
CA ILE A 155 0.46 18.49 -1.97
C ILE A 155 0.66 17.85 -3.35
N TYR A 156 1.41 16.75 -3.34
CA TYR A 156 1.58 15.79 -4.41
C TYR A 156 1.28 14.39 -3.90
N ILE A 157 0.63 13.57 -4.71
CA ILE A 157 0.46 12.14 -4.44
C ILE A 157 1.49 11.37 -5.25
N VAL A 158 2.26 10.51 -4.62
CA VAL A 158 3.32 9.69 -5.24
C VAL A 158 3.14 8.24 -4.80
N THR A 159 2.42 7.46 -5.61
CA THR A 159 1.91 6.15 -5.23
C THR A 159 2.08 5.09 -6.33
N THR A 160 2.05 3.82 -5.94
CA THR A 160 2.00 2.67 -6.87
C THR A 160 0.55 2.27 -7.20
N LYS A 161 -0.44 2.99 -6.66
CA LYS A 161 -1.86 2.88 -7.05
C LYS A 161 -2.10 3.55 -8.40
N GLN A 162 -3.01 3.04 -9.22
CA GLN A 162 -3.44 3.73 -10.44
C GLN A 162 -4.11 5.06 -10.07
N SER A 163 -3.72 6.16 -10.71
CA SER A 163 -4.12 7.52 -10.30
C SER A 163 -5.63 7.72 -10.20
N ARG A 164 -6.41 7.09 -11.09
CA ARG A 164 -7.89 7.19 -11.11
C ARG A 164 -8.55 6.68 -9.83
N PHE A 165 -7.97 5.67 -9.16
CA PHE A 165 -8.49 5.18 -7.88
C PHE A 165 -8.15 6.13 -6.74
N ALA A 166 -6.92 6.68 -6.72
CA ALA A 166 -6.53 7.66 -5.72
C ALA A 166 -7.37 8.94 -5.84
N ASP A 167 -7.58 9.41 -7.07
CA ASP A 167 -8.42 10.58 -7.37
C ASP A 167 -9.87 10.39 -6.92
N ALA A 168 -10.48 9.24 -7.27
CA ALA A 168 -11.83 8.92 -6.82
C ALA A 168 -11.94 8.92 -5.30
N LEU A 169 -10.99 8.31 -4.58
CA LEU A 169 -11.02 8.27 -3.11
C LEU A 169 -10.80 9.65 -2.48
N LEU A 170 -9.89 10.47 -3.02
CA LEU A 170 -9.69 11.85 -2.56
C LEU A 170 -10.98 12.67 -2.69
N ARG A 171 -11.66 12.54 -3.82
CA ARG A 171 -12.89 13.27 -4.09
C ARG A 171 -14.04 12.80 -3.21
N GLU A 172 -14.31 11.50 -3.20
CA GLU A 172 -15.52 10.94 -2.57
C GLU A 172 -15.39 10.82 -1.04
N LEU A 173 -14.21 10.49 -0.50
CA LEU A 173 -14.03 10.30 0.95
C LEU A 173 -13.38 11.48 1.66
N ALA A 174 -12.46 12.20 1.00
CA ALA A 174 -11.81 13.35 1.62
C ALA A 174 -12.48 14.69 1.24
N GLY A 175 -13.31 14.72 0.20
CA GLY A 175 -13.89 15.97 -0.32
C GLY A 175 -12.81 16.92 -0.84
N VAL A 176 -11.67 16.38 -1.30
CA VAL A 176 -10.51 17.14 -1.79
C VAL A 176 -10.28 16.83 -3.26
N THR A 177 -10.03 17.87 -4.05
CA THR A 177 -9.60 17.73 -5.44
C THR A 177 -8.14 18.14 -5.56
N ILE A 178 -7.29 17.17 -5.91
CA ILE A 178 -5.88 17.42 -6.25
C ILE A 178 -5.77 17.45 -7.77
N PRO A 179 -5.12 18.47 -8.37
CA PRO A 179 -4.94 18.53 -9.81
C PRO A 179 -4.25 17.26 -10.37
N PRO A 180 -4.70 16.71 -11.51
CA PRO A 180 -4.17 15.45 -12.05
C PRO A 180 -2.65 15.45 -12.29
N ASP A 181 -2.07 16.60 -12.63
CA ASP A 181 -0.63 16.81 -12.81
C ASP A 181 0.18 16.70 -11.51
N ARG A 182 -0.50 16.52 -10.37
CA ARG A 182 0.09 16.28 -9.05
C ARG A 182 -0.20 14.89 -8.49
N ILE A 183 -0.83 14.00 -9.26
CA ILE A 183 -1.11 12.62 -8.87
C ILE A 183 -0.24 11.67 -9.71
N TYR A 184 0.93 11.34 -9.18
CA TYR A 184 1.88 10.39 -9.75
C TYR A 184 1.54 8.97 -9.29
N GLY A 185 0.76 8.27 -10.10
CA GLY A 185 0.33 6.89 -9.83
C GLY A 185 1.12 5.84 -10.60
N LEU A 186 0.59 4.62 -10.62
CA LEU A 186 1.16 3.50 -11.37
C LEU A 186 1.39 3.89 -12.84
N GLY A 187 2.61 3.67 -13.33
CA GLY A 187 3.02 3.98 -14.70
C GLY A 187 3.75 5.32 -14.86
N THR A 188 3.81 6.18 -13.83
CA THR A 188 4.57 7.44 -13.90
C THR A 188 6.07 7.29 -13.63
N GLY A 189 6.55 6.05 -13.45
CA GLY A 189 7.94 5.72 -13.13
C GLY A 189 8.19 5.46 -11.64
N PRO A 190 9.42 5.06 -11.26
CA PRO A 190 9.79 4.82 -9.87
C PRO A 190 9.66 6.07 -9.01
N LYS A 191 9.25 5.92 -7.74
CA LYS A 191 9.07 7.07 -6.83
C LYS A 191 10.33 7.95 -6.72
N VAL A 192 11.52 7.34 -6.69
CA VAL A 192 12.81 8.05 -6.72
C VAL A 192 12.89 9.04 -7.89
N GLU A 193 12.54 8.60 -9.09
CA GLU A 193 12.61 9.43 -10.28
C GLU A 193 11.53 10.52 -10.28
N VAL A 194 10.33 10.22 -9.76
CA VAL A 194 9.29 11.23 -9.53
C VAL A 194 9.79 12.33 -8.58
N LEU A 195 10.42 11.98 -7.46
CA LEU A 195 10.97 12.97 -6.52
C LEU A 195 12.07 13.83 -7.17
N LYS A 196 12.95 13.23 -7.98
CA LYS A 196 13.96 13.96 -8.77
C LYS A 196 13.32 14.93 -9.77
N GLN A 197 12.23 14.52 -10.41
CA GLN A 197 11.47 15.39 -11.33
C GLN A 197 10.82 16.55 -10.56
N LEU A 198 10.21 16.28 -9.41
CA LEU A 198 9.56 17.30 -8.59
C LEU A 198 10.55 18.38 -8.12
N GLN A 199 11.71 18.00 -7.59
CA GLN A 199 12.69 19.01 -7.13
C GLN A 199 13.29 19.86 -8.25
N LYS A 200 13.19 19.44 -9.52
CA LYS A 200 13.68 20.18 -10.70
C LYS A 200 12.66 21.17 -11.25
N LYS A 201 11.40 21.10 -10.83
CA LYS A 201 10.34 22.02 -11.28
C LYS A 201 10.68 23.46 -10.85
N PRO A 202 10.68 24.44 -11.79
CA PRO A 202 10.94 25.84 -11.46
C PRO A 202 10.00 26.40 -10.39
N GLU A 203 8.72 26.02 -10.44
CA GLU A 203 7.69 26.47 -9.51
C GLU A 203 7.84 25.91 -8.09
N LEU A 204 8.71 24.90 -7.89
CA LEU A 204 8.98 24.26 -6.61
C LEU A 204 10.33 24.67 -6.01
N GLN A 205 11.09 25.53 -6.68
CA GLN A 205 12.39 25.99 -6.20
C GLN A 205 12.25 26.78 -4.89
N GLY A 206 13.13 26.49 -3.93
CA GLY A 206 13.15 27.13 -2.62
C GLY A 206 12.06 26.65 -1.66
N MET A 207 11.29 25.61 -2.00
CA MET A 207 10.38 24.95 -1.05
C MET A 207 11.14 23.96 -0.16
N THR A 208 10.64 23.73 1.05
CA THR A 208 11.08 22.61 1.89
C THR A 208 10.36 21.34 1.41
N LEU A 209 11.11 20.30 1.06
CA LEU A 209 10.59 19.10 0.42
C LEU A 209 10.42 17.96 1.43
N HIS A 210 9.23 17.37 1.50
CA HIS A 210 8.86 16.30 2.41
C HIS A 210 8.34 15.10 1.64
N PHE A 211 8.88 13.92 1.91
CA PHE A 211 8.36 12.65 1.38
C PHE A 211 7.87 11.76 2.53
N VAL A 212 6.59 11.41 2.49
CA VAL A 212 5.90 10.61 3.52
C VAL A 212 5.48 9.28 2.92
N GLU A 213 5.90 8.19 3.55
CA GLU A 213 5.86 6.84 3.00
C GLU A 213 5.69 5.81 4.13
N ASP A 214 4.99 4.70 3.90
CA ASP A 214 4.78 3.66 4.92
C ASP A 214 5.72 2.44 4.76
N ARG A 215 6.46 2.37 3.63
CA ARG A 215 7.43 1.31 3.36
C ARG A 215 8.87 1.79 3.55
N LEU A 216 9.53 1.21 4.56
CA LEU A 216 10.94 1.46 4.85
C LEU A 216 11.86 1.14 3.65
N ALA A 217 11.56 0.11 2.87
CA ALA A 217 12.34 -0.25 1.68
C ALA A 217 12.35 0.90 0.65
N THR A 218 11.21 1.56 0.43
CA THR A 218 11.10 2.72 -0.45
C THR A 218 11.96 3.87 0.06
N LEU A 219 11.88 4.19 1.35
CA LEU A 219 12.70 5.25 1.97
C LEU A 219 14.20 4.94 1.85
N ARG A 220 14.61 3.68 2.04
CA ARG A 220 16.00 3.24 1.85
C ARG A 220 16.47 3.46 0.41
N ASN A 221 15.62 3.25 -0.59
CA ASN A 221 15.96 3.54 -1.98
C ASN A 221 16.16 5.05 -2.20
N VAL A 222 15.32 5.90 -1.62
CA VAL A 222 15.49 7.36 -1.68
C VAL A 222 16.79 7.81 -0.99
N ILE A 223 17.15 7.22 0.15
CA ILE A 223 18.38 7.55 0.89
C ILE A 223 19.65 7.19 0.11
N LYS A 224 19.60 6.15 -0.73
CA LYS A 224 20.73 5.75 -1.57
C LYS A 224 21.04 6.77 -2.66
N GLU A 225 20.14 7.70 -2.95
CA GLU A 225 20.25 8.68 -4.02
C GLU A 225 20.74 10.03 -3.49
N PRO A 226 22.01 10.42 -3.71
CA PRO A 226 22.55 11.67 -3.17
C PRO A 226 21.82 12.92 -3.67
N GLU A 227 21.28 12.87 -4.89
CA GLU A 227 20.48 13.95 -5.48
C GLU A 227 19.21 14.26 -4.65
N LEU A 228 18.74 13.32 -3.82
CA LEU A 228 17.56 13.46 -2.96
C LEU A 228 17.92 13.75 -1.48
N ASP A 229 19.17 14.13 -1.18
CA ASP A 229 19.59 14.46 0.18
C ASP A 229 18.81 15.65 0.77
N GLY A 230 18.32 16.57 -0.08
CA GLY A 230 17.50 17.72 0.31
C GLY A 230 16.07 17.40 0.75
N TRP A 231 15.60 16.15 0.61
CA TRP A 231 14.27 15.73 1.05
C TRP A 231 14.26 15.29 2.52
N ASN A 232 13.31 15.83 3.28
CA ASN A 232 12.92 15.30 4.58
C ASN A 232 12.09 14.03 4.37
N LEU A 233 12.43 12.95 5.08
CA LEU A 233 11.84 11.63 4.88
C LEU A 233 11.10 11.19 6.13
N TYR A 234 9.86 10.75 5.96
CA TYR A 234 8.97 10.35 7.06
C TYR A 234 8.47 8.94 6.81
N LEU A 235 8.67 8.07 7.80
CA LEU A 235 8.09 6.73 7.83
C LEU A 235 6.79 6.77 8.63
N VAL A 236 5.68 6.39 8.01
CA VAL A 236 4.41 6.15 8.70
C VAL A 236 4.34 4.69 9.11
N ALA A 237 4.19 4.45 10.41
CA ALA A 237 4.03 3.11 10.97
C ALA A 237 2.67 2.99 11.64
N LEU A 238 1.86 2.07 11.13
CA LEU A 238 0.69 1.58 11.85
C LEU A 238 1.18 0.66 12.98
N VAL A 239 0.44 0.62 14.09
CA VAL A 239 0.83 -0.01 15.36
C VAL A 239 1.30 -1.47 15.22
N ALA A 240 0.93 -2.20 14.16
CA ALA A 240 1.44 -3.54 13.87
C ALA A 240 2.93 -3.59 13.42
N LYS A 241 3.61 -2.45 13.24
CA LYS A 241 5.01 -2.36 12.77
C LYS A 241 6.02 -1.94 13.86
N VAL A 242 5.65 -1.95 15.15
CA VAL A 242 6.50 -1.42 16.25
C VAL A 242 7.86 -2.12 16.34
N ASP A 243 7.93 -3.44 16.16
CA ASP A 243 9.20 -4.19 16.21
C ASP A 243 10.15 -3.83 15.07
N GLN A 244 9.62 -3.41 13.92
CA GLN A 244 10.44 -2.92 12.79
C GLN A 244 10.96 -1.49 13.03
N LEU A 245 10.27 -0.67 13.81
CA LEU A 245 10.71 0.67 14.18
C LEU A 245 11.93 0.62 15.12
N GLU A 246 12.00 -0.34 16.04
CA GLU A 246 13.16 -0.47 16.93
C GLU A 246 14.45 -0.76 16.14
N GLN A 247 14.38 -1.62 15.11
CA GLN A 247 15.50 -1.86 14.19
C GLN A 247 15.91 -0.59 13.40
N VAL A 248 14.94 0.25 13.01
CA VAL A 248 15.20 1.52 12.31
C VAL A 248 15.91 2.53 13.20
N THR A 249 15.54 2.60 14.49
CA THR A 249 16.19 3.53 15.45
C THR A 249 17.63 3.13 15.82
N GLY A 250 17.98 1.84 15.66
CA GLY A 250 19.31 1.27 15.86
C GLY A 250 20.24 1.29 14.64
N ASP A 251 19.71 1.54 13.44
CA ASP A 251 20.48 1.57 12.19
C ASP A 251 21.29 2.88 12.08
N THR A 252 22.58 2.82 12.45
CA THR A 252 23.50 3.98 12.47
C THR A 252 23.68 4.66 11.11
N THR A 253 23.34 3.99 10.01
CA THR A 253 23.36 4.56 8.65
C THR A 253 22.32 5.66 8.47
N LEU A 254 21.19 5.55 9.18
CA LEU A 254 20.08 6.51 9.14
C LEU A 254 20.34 7.75 10.01
N ARG A 255 21.07 7.59 11.13
CA ARG A 255 21.54 8.71 11.98
C ARG A 255 22.69 9.50 11.35
N LYS A 256 23.56 8.87 10.56
CA LYS A 256 24.80 9.47 10.03
C LYS A 256 24.60 10.64 9.05
N ARG A 257 23.41 10.82 8.46
CA ARG A 257 23.14 11.89 7.46
C ARG A 257 22.26 13.05 7.96
N GLY A 258 22.03 13.17 9.27
CA GLY A 258 21.35 14.35 9.84
C GLY A 258 19.86 14.50 9.52
N LYS A 259 19.22 13.52 8.87
CA LYS A 259 17.78 13.56 8.59
C LYS A 259 17.00 13.32 9.89
N LYS A 260 16.18 14.28 10.31
CA LYS A 260 15.21 14.09 11.41
C LYS A 260 14.19 13.03 10.97
N GLN A 261 14.37 11.79 11.39
CA GLN A 261 13.28 10.82 11.36
C GLN A 261 12.30 11.20 12.47
N GLN A 262 11.16 11.78 12.09
CA GLN A 262 9.98 11.75 12.95
C GLN A 262 9.14 10.57 12.51
N ALA A 263 9.26 9.45 13.24
CA ALA A 263 8.28 8.39 13.18
C ALA A 263 7.01 8.94 13.82
N PHE A 264 5.93 9.08 13.04
CA PHE A 264 4.62 9.33 13.61
C PHE A 264 4.05 7.98 14.08
N LEU A 265 3.85 7.85 15.39
CA LEU A 265 3.04 6.79 15.97
C LEU A 265 1.58 7.07 15.62
N GLY A 266 0.97 6.19 14.82
CA GLY A 266 -0.45 6.27 14.49
C GLY A 266 -1.34 6.13 15.73
N PHE A 267 -2.46 6.85 15.72
CA PHE A 267 -3.47 6.90 16.77
C PHE A 267 -3.97 5.49 17.14
N SER A 268 -3.90 5.16 18.44
CA SER A 268 -4.61 4.01 18.98
C SER A 268 -6.11 4.23 18.83
N SER A 269 -6.81 3.21 18.34
CA SER A 269 -8.24 3.07 18.52
C SER A 269 -8.54 3.06 20.03
N PHE A 270 -9.15 4.12 20.53
CA PHE A 270 -9.82 4.10 21.83
C PHE A 270 -10.96 3.07 21.73
N ASN A 271 -10.73 1.87 22.23
CA ASN A 271 -11.82 0.97 22.62
C ASN A 271 -12.49 1.61 23.84
N SER A 272 -13.70 2.11 23.66
CA SER A 272 -14.61 2.43 24.76
C SER A 272 -15.05 1.13 25.43
N GLN A 273 -14.24 0.64 26.37
CA GLN A 273 -14.80 -0.12 27.50
C GLN A 273 -15.31 0.91 28.50
N THR A 274 -16.57 1.33 28.34
CA THR A 274 -17.33 1.86 29.46
C THR A 274 -17.76 0.69 30.32
N SER A 275 -16.98 0.42 31.37
CA SER A 275 -17.47 -0.14 32.62
C SER A 275 -18.66 0.70 33.09
N VAL A 276 -19.85 0.11 33.13
CA VAL A 276 -20.96 0.62 33.94
C VAL A 276 -21.06 -0.31 35.13
N GLU A 277 -20.53 0.17 36.26
CA GLU A 277 -20.96 -0.26 37.57
C GLU A 277 -22.41 0.19 37.77
N SER A 278 -23.30 -0.77 38.00
CA SER A 278 -24.47 -0.66 38.88
C SER A 278 -24.93 -2.06 39.26
#